data_AF-A0A7C0XVV5-F1
#
_entry.id   AF-A0A7C0XVV5-F1
#
_cell.length_a   1.000
_cell.length_b   1.000
_cell.length_c   1.000
_cell.angle_alpha   90.00
_cell.angle_beta   90.00
_cell.angle_gamma   90.00
#
_symmetry.space_group_name_H-M   'P 1'
#
loop_
_entity.id
_entity.type
_entity.pdbx_description
1 polymer ?
#
loop_
_entity_poly.entity_id
_entity_poly.type
_entity_poly.pdbx_seq_one_letter_code
_entity_poly.pdbx_strand_id
1 'polypeptide(L)'
;MSAEFISRIVGMVTLAIGGVFGGLYFANLTGDSPYQYIAIFLLVGALIGLVLTPYITVRPFIALRKRIRQTPAQQLLAAVLGLIVGLIIAALVSFPISLLPPPFSQVLPFVAAVLFGYLGIVVMTTRQRDIFSIIREQLPARGSDGREEKRERVVLLDTSVIIDGRIADISQTGFIDGEMLVPRFVLNEIQHIADSSDTLRRNRGRRGLEMLHR
;
A
#
# COMPACT_ATOMS: atom_id res chain seq x y z
N MET A 1 -24.30 -18.30 8.45
CA MET A 1 -24.70 -18.02 7.06
C MET A 1 -23.51 -17.41 6.34
N SER A 2 -23.02 -18.01 5.25
CA SER A 2 -21.88 -17.44 4.51
C SER A 2 -22.29 -16.17 3.76
N ALA A 3 -21.40 -15.18 3.67
CA ALA A 3 -21.67 -13.92 2.95
C ALA A 3 -22.02 -14.17 1.47
N GLU A 4 -21.47 -15.24 0.87
CA GLU A 4 -21.86 -15.70 -0.46
C GLU A 4 -23.31 -16.14 -0.52
N PHE A 5 -23.80 -16.90 0.47
CA PHE A 5 -25.19 -17.37 0.49
C PHE A 5 -26.18 -16.22 0.58
N ILE A 6 -25.90 -15.23 1.43
CA ILE A 6 -26.73 -14.00 1.54
C ILE A 6 -26.72 -13.24 0.21
N SER A 7 -25.55 -13.05 -0.41
CA SER A 7 -25.45 -12.37 -1.69
C SER A 7 -26.17 -13.10 -2.83
N ARG A 8 -26.17 -14.44 -2.84
CA ARG A 8 -26.92 -15.23 -3.84
C ARG A 8 -28.42 -15.03 -3.70
N ILE A 9 -28.94 -15.04 -2.47
CA ILE A 9 -30.37 -14.83 -2.20
C ILE A 9 -30.78 -13.42 -2.59
N VAL A 10 -30.03 -12.40 -2.16
CA VAL A 10 -30.30 -11.01 -2.50
C VAL A 10 -30.26 -10.82 -4.03
N GLY A 11 -29.23 -11.36 -4.69
CA GLY A 11 -29.08 -11.31 -6.13
C GLY A 11 -30.24 -11.95 -6.89
N MET A 12 -30.63 -13.16 -6.49
CA MET A 12 -31.76 -13.88 -7.05
C MET A 12 -33.06 -13.07 -6.93
N VAL A 13 -33.37 -12.53 -5.75
CA VAL A 13 -34.61 -11.77 -5.54
C VAL A 13 -34.60 -10.47 -6.36
N THR A 14 -33.50 -9.73 -6.35
CA THR A 14 -33.40 -8.44 -7.05
C THR A 14 -33.51 -8.61 -8.57
N LEU A 15 -32.82 -9.61 -9.14
CA LEU A 15 -32.88 -9.88 -10.58
C LEU A 15 -34.15 -10.62 -11.01
N ALA A 16 -34.79 -11.40 -10.14
CA ALA A 16 -36.12 -11.95 -10.40
C ALA A 16 -37.17 -10.84 -10.53
N ILE A 17 -37.15 -9.85 -9.62
CA ILE A 17 -38.03 -8.69 -9.67
C ILE A 17 -37.75 -7.88 -10.96
N GLY A 18 -36.49 -7.61 -11.27
CA GLY A 18 -36.10 -6.97 -12.53
C GLY A 18 -36.56 -7.74 -13.77
N GLY A 19 -36.49 -9.07 -13.73
CA GLY A 19 -37.00 -9.97 -14.77
C GLY A 19 -38.51 -9.84 -14.97
N VAL A 20 -39.30 -9.69 -13.91
CA VAL A 20 -40.75 -9.45 -14.02
C VAL A 20 -41.04 -8.14 -14.75
N PHE A 21 -40.34 -7.05 -14.40
CA PHE A 21 -40.50 -5.76 -15.08
C PHE A 21 -40.05 -5.82 -16.55
N GLY A 22 -38.93 -6.50 -16.82
CA GLY A 22 -38.46 -6.72 -18.19
C GLY A 22 -39.42 -7.56 -19.03
N GLY A 23 -39.99 -8.62 -18.43
CA GLY A 23 -41.00 -9.45 -19.06
C GLY A 23 -42.29 -8.69 -19.37
N LEU A 24 -42.73 -7.81 -18.47
CA LEU A 24 -43.87 -6.91 -18.70
C LEU A 24 -43.60 -5.91 -19.84
N TYR A 25 -42.39 -5.34 -19.89
CA TYR A 25 -42.01 -4.41 -20.95
C TYR A 25 -42.00 -5.10 -22.33
N PHE A 26 -41.40 -6.29 -22.41
CA PHE A 26 -41.37 -7.08 -23.65
C PHE A 26 -42.76 -7.55 -24.07
N ALA A 27 -43.58 -8.03 -23.15
CA ALA A 27 -44.95 -8.44 -23.46
C ALA A 27 -45.79 -7.30 -24.06
N ASN A 28 -45.65 -6.08 -23.54
CA ASN A 28 -46.33 -4.91 -24.08
C ASN A 28 -45.82 -4.51 -25.48
N LEU A 29 -44.56 -4.79 -25.81
CA LEU A 29 -44.00 -4.55 -27.15
C LEU A 29 -44.48 -5.57 -28.18
N THR A 30 -44.58 -6.85 -27.81
CA THR A 30 -44.94 -7.94 -28.74
C THR A 30 -46.45 -8.14 -28.88
N GLY A 31 -47.26 -7.63 -27.93
CA GLY A 31 -48.73 -7.77 -27.95
C GLY A 31 -49.24 -9.17 -27.55
N ASP A 32 -48.34 -10.04 -27.09
CA ASP A 32 -48.61 -11.42 -26.67
C ASP A 32 -49.05 -11.52 -25.19
N SER A 33 -49.49 -12.71 -24.77
CA SER A 33 -49.85 -13.02 -23.38
C SER A 33 -48.71 -12.67 -22.40
N PRO A 34 -48.95 -11.75 -21.43
CA PRO A 34 -47.91 -11.30 -20.49
C PRO A 34 -47.33 -12.40 -19.62
N TYR A 35 -48.12 -13.42 -19.31
CA TYR A 35 -47.77 -14.44 -18.33
C TYR A 35 -46.56 -15.30 -18.77
N GLN A 36 -46.40 -15.56 -20.06
CA GLN A 36 -45.30 -16.38 -20.57
C GLN A 36 -43.96 -15.64 -20.49
N TYR A 37 -43.90 -14.38 -20.94
CA TYR A 37 -42.70 -13.56 -20.86
C TYR A 37 -42.30 -13.27 -19.42
N ILE A 38 -43.26 -12.97 -18.54
CA ILE A 38 -42.96 -12.77 -17.11
C ILE A 38 -42.36 -14.05 -16.50
N ALA A 39 -42.93 -15.22 -16.76
CA ALA A 39 -42.43 -16.48 -16.21
C ALA A 39 -41.00 -16.78 -16.69
N ILE A 40 -40.72 -16.61 -17.98
CA ILE A 40 -39.40 -16.84 -18.57
C ILE A 40 -38.37 -15.86 -18.00
N PHE A 41 -38.65 -14.55 -18.04
CA PHE A 41 -37.72 -13.54 -17.55
C PHE A 41 -37.52 -13.58 -16.03
N LEU A 42 -38.53 -13.97 -15.25
CA LEU A 42 -38.41 -14.20 -13.81
C LEU A 42 -37.46 -15.37 -13.54
N LEU A 43 -37.67 -16.52 -14.18
CA LEU A 43 -36.83 -17.71 -13.97
C LEU A 43 -35.39 -17.48 -14.42
N VAL A 44 -35.20 -16.84 -15.57
CA VAL A 44 -33.87 -16.48 -16.09
C VAL A 44 -33.19 -15.45 -15.18
N GLY A 45 -33.91 -14.40 -14.76
CA GLY A 45 -33.40 -13.39 -13.83
C GLY A 45 -33.02 -13.98 -12.47
N ALA A 46 -33.85 -14.87 -11.92
CA ALA A 46 -33.56 -15.58 -10.68
C ALA A 46 -32.30 -16.46 -10.80
N LEU A 47 -32.18 -17.22 -11.89
CA LEU A 47 -31.04 -18.11 -12.12
C LEU A 47 -29.73 -17.34 -12.32
N ILE A 48 -29.76 -16.27 -13.13
CA ILE A 48 -28.63 -15.36 -13.31
C ILE A 48 -28.26 -14.71 -11.98
N GLY A 49 -29.24 -14.25 -11.20
CA GLY A 49 -28.99 -13.62 -9.92
C GLY A 49 -28.41 -14.57 -8.87
N LEU A 50 -28.77 -15.84 -8.91
CA LEU A 50 -28.20 -16.84 -8.01
C LEU A 50 -26.73 -17.13 -8.38
N VAL A 51 -26.43 -17.26 -9.67
CA VAL A 51 -25.08 -17.65 -10.13
C VAL A 51 -24.13 -16.46 -10.17
N LEU A 52 -24.51 -15.33 -10.74
CA LEU A 52 -23.59 -14.26 -11.13
C LEU A 52 -23.30 -13.27 -9.99
N THR A 53 -24.30 -12.97 -9.15
CA THR A 53 -24.17 -11.99 -8.06
C THR A 53 -23.00 -12.22 -7.11
N PRO A 54 -22.72 -13.44 -6.60
CA PRO A 54 -21.58 -13.63 -5.69
C PRO A 54 -20.22 -13.41 -6.39
N TYR A 55 -20.12 -13.63 -7.70
CA TYR A 55 -18.89 -13.41 -8.46
C TYR A 55 -18.64 -11.92 -8.74
N ILE A 56 -19.69 -11.13 -8.94
CA ILE A 56 -19.60 -9.68 -9.17
C ILE A 56 -19.44 -8.90 -7.87
N THR A 57 -20.05 -9.37 -6.78
CA THR A 57 -20.09 -8.60 -5.52
C THR A 57 -19.09 -9.14 -4.51
N VAL A 58 -19.27 -10.38 -4.04
CA VAL A 58 -18.58 -10.90 -2.85
C VAL A 58 -17.11 -11.18 -3.13
N ARG A 59 -16.79 -11.86 -4.23
CA ARG A 59 -15.40 -12.22 -4.57
C ARG A 59 -14.49 -11.00 -4.76
N PRO A 60 -14.83 -9.99 -5.57
CA PRO A 60 -13.98 -8.82 -5.73
C PRO A 60 -13.93 -7.98 -4.45
N PHE A 61 -15.02 -7.90 -3.68
CA PHE A 61 -15.01 -7.21 -2.39
C PHE A 61 -14.03 -7.86 -1.41
N ILE A 62 -14.02 -9.19 -1.30
CA ILE A 62 -13.06 -9.91 -0.44
C ILE A 62 -11.63 -9.72 -0.95
N ALA A 63 -11.41 -9.78 -2.26
CA ALA A 63 -10.10 -9.55 -2.87
C ALA A 63 -9.58 -8.13 -2.60
N LEU A 64 -10.45 -7.12 -2.77
CA LEU A 64 -10.15 -5.72 -2.51
C LEU A 64 -9.88 -5.48 -1.02
N ARG A 65 -10.71 -6.02 -0.13
CA ARG A 65 -10.52 -5.95 1.33
C ARG A 65 -9.19 -6.55 1.74
N LYS A 66 -8.80 -7.69 1.15
CA LYS A 66 -7.50 -8.33 1.42
C LYS A 66 -6.34 -7.45 0.97
N ARG A 67 -6.43 -6.83 -0.22
CA ARG A 67 -5.42 -5.88 -0.71
C ARG A 67 -5.30 -4.68 0.21
N ILE A 68 -6.41 -4.01 0.54
CA ILE A 68 -6.42 -2.83 1.43
C ILE A 68 -5.79 -3.15 2.78
N ARG A 69 -6.09 -4.31 3.38
CA ARG A 69 -5.54 -4.70 4.69
C ARG A 69 -4.04 -5.01 4.66
N GLN A 70 -3.50 -5.37 3.50
CA GLN A 70 -2.08 -5.65 3.31
C GLN A 70 -1.28 -4.41 2.92
N THR A 71 -1.97 -3.33 2.51
CA THR A 71 -1.36 -2.06 2.13
C THR A 71 -1.07 -1.22 3.38
N PRO A 72 0.14 -0.62 3.51
CA PRO A 72 0.44 0.29 4.61
C PRO A 72 -0.45 1.53 4.58
N ALA A 73 -0.86 2.03 5.75
CA ALA A 73 -1.77 3.17 5.88
C ALA A 73 -1.27 4.43 5.17
N GLN A 74 0.05 4.67 5.19
CA GLN A 74 0.69 5.79 4.48
C GLN A 74 0.42 5.75 2.97
N GLN A 75 0.36 4.56 2.38
CA GLN A 75 0.09 4.39 0.94
C GLN A 75 -1.38 4.59 0.59
N LEU A 76 -2.29 4.22 1.50
CA LEU A 76 -3.70 4.56 1.35
C LEU A 76 -3.92 6.07 1.42
N LEU A 77 -3.27 6.75 2.39
CA LEU A 77 -3.32 8.20 2.51
C LEU A 77 -2.75 8.89 1.26
N ALA A 78 -1.59 8.43 0.78
CA ALA A 78 -0.98 8.93 -0.45
C ALA A 78 -1.92 8.76 -1.66
N ALA A 79 -2.58 7.60 -1.80
CA ALA A 79 -3.53 7.38 -2.88
C ALA A 79 -4.72 8.35 -2.81
N VAL A 80 -5.29 8.57 -1.63
CA VAL A 80 -6.42 9.50 -1.44
C VAL A 80 -6.00 10.94 -1.73
N LEU A 81 -4.87 11.40 -1.20
CA LEU A 81 -4.34 12.74 -1.47
C LEU A 81 -4.02 12.92 -2.97
N GLY A 82 -3.40 11.91 -3.59
CA GLY A 82 -3.11 11.91 -5.01
C GLY A 82 -4.38 11.99 -5.86
N LEU A 83 -5.43 11.25 -5.49
CA LEU A 83 -6.73 11.31 -6.15
C LEU A 83 -7.34 12.72 -6.04
N ILE A 84 -7.34 13.32 -4.85
CA ILE A 84 -7.88 14.67 -4.62
C ILE A 84 -7.14 15.69 -5.48
N VAL A 85 -5.81 15.70 -5.42
CA VAL A 85 -4.97 16.63 -6.20
C VAL A 85 -5.19 16.40 -7.69
N GLY A 86 -5.22 15.14 -8.14
CA GLY A 86 -5.48 14.77 -9.53
C GLY A 86 -6.84 15.27 -10.02
N LEU A 87 -7.89 15.13 -9.22
CA LEU A 87 -9.23 15.61 -9.57
C LEU A 87 -9.33 17.14 -9.58
N ILE A 88 -8.62 17.85 -8.70
CA ILE A 88 -8.55 19.32 -8.73
C ILE A 88 -7.90 19.78 -10.05
N ILE A 89 -6.77 19.17 -10.42
CA ILE A 89 -6.11 19.44 -11.71
C ILE A 89 -7.05 19.12 -12.86
N ALA A 90 -7.74 17.97 -12.79
CA ALA A 90 -8.70 17.57 -13.81
C ALA A 90 -9.83 18.58 -13.97
N ALA A 91 -10.37 19.12 -12.87
CA ALA A 91 -11.43 20.11 -12.89
C ALA A 91 -10.96 21.42 -13.55
N LEU A 92 -9.74 21.87 -13.23
CA LEU A 92 -9.13 23.05 -13.84
C LEU A 92 -8.94 22.87 -15.36
N VAL A 93 -8.49 21.68 -15.79
CA VAL A 93 -8.30 21.35 -17.21
C VAL A 93 -9.62 21.07 -17.92
N SER A 94 -10.64 20.61 -17.21
CA SER A 94 -11.96 20.33 -17.78
C SER A 94 -12.68 21.59 -18.25
N PHE A 95 -12.45 22.74 -17.59
CA PHE A 95 -13.05 24.01 -17.99
C PHE A 95 -12.71 24.40 -19.45
N PRO A 96 -11.44 24.54 -19.88
CA PRO A 96 -11.12 24.84 -21.27
C PRO A 96 -11.54 23.74 -22.25
N ILE A 97 -11.51 22.47 -21.84
CA ILE A 97 -11.98 21.35 -22.67
C ILE A 97 -13.48 21.42 -22.93
N SER A 98 -14.26 21.88 -21.95
CA SER A 98 -15.72 22.00 -22.09
C SER A 98 -16.17 23.03 -23.11
N LEU A 99 -15.29 23.97 -23.48
CA LEU A 99 -15.52 24.99 -24.50
C LEU A 99 -15.36 24.45 -25.94
N LEU A 100 -14.89 23.20 -26.10
CA LEU A 100 -14.74 22.59 -27.42
C LEU A 100 -16.11 22.25 -28.05
N PRO A 101 -16.21 22.18 -29.39
CA PRO A 101 -17.43 21.76 -30.05
C PRO A 101 -17.85 20.33 -29.64
N PRO A 102 -19.16 20.03 -29.59
CA PRO A 102 -19.64 18.66 -29.47
C PRO A 102 -19.06 17.77 -30.58
N PRO A 103 -18.70 16.51 -30.30
CA PRO A 103 -18.96 15.74 -29.08
C PRO A 103 -17.88 15.85 -27.98
N PHE A 104 -16.79 16.57 -28.25
CA PHE A 104 -15.62 16.58 -27.38
C PHE A 104 -15.89 17.20 -26.01
N SER A 105 -16.72 18.23 -25.94
CA SER A 105 -17.11 18.87 -24.68
C SER A 105 -17.86 17.96 -23.71
N GLN A 106 -18.49 16.87 -24.19
CA GLN A 106 -19.23 15.95 -23.32
C GLN A 106 -18.34 14.81 -22.82
N VAL A 107 -17.43 14.31 -23.67
CA VAL A 107 -16.65 13.11 -23.38
C VAL A 107 -15.30 13.45 -22.74
N LEU A 108 -14.59 14.46 -23.26
CA LEU A 108 -13.22 14.76 -22.83
C LEU A 108 -13.09 15.21 -21.37
N PRO A 109 -14.01 15.99 -20.77
CA PRO A 109 -13.90 16.33 -19.34
C PRO A 109 -13.95 15.10 -18.44
N PHE A 110 -14.80 14.13 -18.77
CA PHE A 110 -14.88 12.85 -18.04
C PHE A 110 -13.60 12.03 -18.21
N VAL A 111 -13.09 11.93 -19.44
CA VAL A 111 -11.82 11.26 -19.73
C VAL A 111 -10.67 11.92 -18.97
N ALA A 112 -10.63 13.25 -18.93
CA ALA A 112 -9.64 14.01 -18.16
C ALA A 112 -9.74 13.70 -16.66
N ALA A 113 -10.93 13.68 -16.07
CA ALA A 113 -11.13 13.32 -14.66
C ALA A 113 -10.57 11.93 -14.32
N VAL A 114 -10.86 10.92 -15.14
CA VAL A 114 -10.34 9.56 -14.94
C VAL A 114 -8.83 9.52 -15.10
N LEU A 115 -8.30 10.16 -16.15
CA LEU A 115 -6.87 10.16 -16.46
C LEU A 115 -6.04 10.88 -15.39
N PHE A 116 -6.42 12.10 -15.03
CA PHE A 116 -5.71 12.88 -14.01
C PHE A 116 -5.92 12.32 -12.60
N GLY A 117 -7.08 11.75 -12.29
CA GLY A 117 -7.29 11.03 -11.03
C GLY A 117 -6.35 9.83 -10.90
N TYR A 118 -6.22 9.02 -11.97
CA TYR A 118 -5.29 7.89 -12.01
C TYR A 118 -3.82 8.35 -11.90
N LEU A 119 -3.41 9.34 -12.70
CA LEU A 119 -2.06 9.89 -12.64
C LEU A 119 -1.73 10.46 -11.26
N GLY A 120 -2.67 11.17 -10.63
CA GLY A 120 -2.50 11.70 -9.27
C GLY A 120 -2.24 10.60 -8.24
N ILE A 121 -3.01 9.50 -8.29
CA ILE A 121 -2.78 8.33 -7.44
C ILE A 121 -1.38 7.75 -7.70
N VAL A 122 -1.02 7.50 -8.97
CA VAL A 122 0.25 6.86 -9.35
C VAL A 122 1.44 7.70 -8.89
N VAL A 123 1.44 9.00 -9.15
CA VAL A 123 2.52 9.91 -8.77
C VAL A 123 2.67 9.96 -7.24
N MET A 124 1.57 10.17 -6.52
CA MET A 124 1.60 10.34 -5.07
C MET A 124 1.99 9.05 -4.35
N THR A 125 1.54 7.89 -4.82
CA THR A 125 1.90 6.58 -4.21
C THR A 125 3.33 6.15 -4.55
N THR A 126 3.86 6.52 -5.73
CA THR A 126 5.24 6.20 -6.12
C THR A 126 6.26 7.04 -5.35
N ARG A 127 5.96 8.32 -5.11
CA ARG A 127 6.85 9.28 -4.42
C ARG A 127 6.46 9.55 -2.97
N GLN A 128 5.61 8.72 -2.38
CA GLN A 128 5.05 8.96 -1.04
C GLN A 128 6.12 9.22 0.03
N ARG A 129 7.24 8.47 0.02
CA ARG A 129 8.30 8.60 1.04
C ARG A 129 8.99 9.96 0.95
N ASP A 130 9.36 10.35 -0.26
CA ASP A 130 10.04 11.62 -0.55
C ASP A 130 9.14 12.83 -0.22
N ILE A 131 7.84 12.73 -0.50
CA ILE A 131 6.87 13.81 -0.24
C ILE A 131 6.60 13.97 1.26
N PHE A 132 6.39 12.86 1.98
CA PHE A 132 6.14 12.93 3.42
C PHE A 132 7.38 13.34 4.22
N SER A 133 8.60 13.04 3.75
CA SER A 133 9.82 13.51 4.42
C SER A 133 9.97 15.03 4.34
N ILE A 134 9.71 15.63 3.16
CA ILE A 134 9.77 17.09 2.98
C ILE A 134 8.74 17.80 3.87
N ILE A 135 7.52 17.27 3.95
CA ILE A 135 6.48 17.83 4.82
C ILE A 135 6.93 17.75 6.28
N ARG A 136 7.47 16.61 6.73
CA ARG A 136 7.93 16.44 8.12
C ARG A 136 9.08 17.38 8.48
N GLU A 137 9.98 17.69 7.54
CA GLU A 137 11.08 18.63 7.74
C GLU A 137 10.61 20.09 7.81
N GLN A 138 9.53 20.45 7.13
CA GLN A 138 8.98 21.81 7.13
C GLN A 138 8.05 22.12 8.30
N LEU A 139 7.56 21.10 9.02
CA LEU A 139 6.81 21.30 10.26
C LEU A 139 7.79 21.42 11.44
N PRO A 140 7.95 22.61 12.07
CA PRO A 140 8.70 22.72 13.31
C PRO A 140 7.92 21.95 14.39
N ALA A 141 8.40 20.75 14.71
CA ALA A 141 7.71 19.85 15.63
C ALA A 141 7.66 20.44 17.04
N ARG A 142 6.54 21.07 17.37
CA ARG A 142 6.10 21.28 18.75
C ARG A 142 5.56 19.94 19.26
N GLY A 143 6.44 19.15 19.87
CA GLY A 143 6.11 18.05 20.78
C GLY A 143 5.15 16.97 20.25
N SER A 144 5.67 15.92 19.65
CA SER A 144 5.27 14.54 19.93
C SER A 144 6.23 13.58 19.23
N ASP A 145 6.66 12.59 20.00
CA ASP A 145 7.58 11.51 19.68
C ASP A 145 7.87 11.25 18.19
N GLY A 146 9.02 11.76 17.74
CA GLY A 146 9.68 11.37 16.51
C GLY A 146 10.44 10.04 16.63
N ARG A 147 9.95 9.11 17.45
CA ARG A 147 10.47 7.74 17.54
C ARG A 147 9.68 6.84 16.60
N GLU A 148 9.93 6.97 15.30
CA GLU A 148 9.81 5.84 14.38
C GLU A 148 10.45 6.22 13.04
N GLU A 149 11.39 5.36 12.63
CA GLU A 149 12.12 5.31 11.36
C GLU A 149 13.39 6.15 11.15
N LYS A 150 14.09 6.58 12.20
CA LYS A 150 15.51 6.17 12.20
C LYS A 150 15.46 4.71 12.56
N ARG A 151 15.53 3.80 11.57
CA ARG A 151 16.14 2.50 11.86
C ARG A 151 17.45 2.88 12.52
N GLU A 152 17.57 2.72 13.84
CA GLU A 152 18.85 2.73 14.51
C GLU A 152 19.68 1.75 13.69
N ARG A 153 20.56 2.28 12.83
CA ARG A 153 21.35 1.44 11.95
C ARG A 153 22.27 0.72 12.89
N VAL A 154 21.94 -0.51 13.23
CA VAL A 154 22.78 -1.29 14.11
C VAL A 154 23.94 -1.80 13.27
N VAL A 155 25.15 -1.37 13.63
CA VAL A 155 26.39 -1.81 13.00
C VAL A 155 26.96 -2.92 13.87
N LEU A 156 26.86 -4.16 13.39
CA LEU A 156 27.39 -5.31 14.09
C LEU A 156 28.91 -5.39 13.91
N LEU A 157 29.66 -5.42 15.00
CA LEU A 157 31.12 -5.53 14.96
C LEU A 157 31.56 -6.99 15.12
N ASP A 158 32.53 -7.39 14.29
CA ASP A 158 33.20 -8.69 14.35
C ASP A 158 34.57 -8.59 15.05
N THR A 159 35.10 -9.73 15.51
CA THR A 159 36.38 -9.84 16.22
C THR A 159 37.54 -9.22 15.42
N SER A 160 37.57 -9.45 14.11
CA SER A 160 38.61 -8.95 13.21
C SER A 160 38.64 -7.41 13.14
N VAL A 161 37.47 -6.79 13.05
CA VAL A 161 37.29 -5.33 12.94
C VAL A 161 37.73 -4.63 14.24
N ILE A 162 37.45 -5.25 15.39
CA ILE A 162 37.83 -4.72 16.70
C ILE A 162 39.36 -4.81 16.89
N ILE A 163 39.99 -5.92 16.51
CA ILE A 163 41.44 -6.11 16.62
C ILE A 163 42.23 -5.14 15.73
N ASP A 164 41.70 -4.82 14.54
CA ASP A 164 42.30 -3.86 13.61
C ASP A 164 42.23 -2.41 14.14
N GLY A 165 41.18 -2.08 14.90
CA GLY A 165 41.06 -0.86 15.70
C GLY A 165 40.75 0.43 14.92
N ARG A 166 40.94 0.46 13.60
CA ARG A 166 40.61 1.62 12.75
C ARG A 166 39.13 2.00 12.78
N ILE A 167 38.26 1.07 13.16
CA ILE A 167 36.81 1.32 13.26
C ILE A 167 36.48 2.42 14.29
N ALA A 168 37.29 2.58 15.36
CA ALA A 168 37.12 3.65 16.34
C ALA A 168 37.29 5.02 15.68
N ASP A 169 38.39 5.19 14.95
CA ASP A 169 38.72 6.47 14.33
C ASP A 169 37.74 6.78 13.19
N ILE A 170 37.35 5.78 12.39
CA ILE A 170 36.33 5.94 11.33
C ILE A 170 34.97 6.32 11.96
N SER A 171 34.59 5.72 13.09
CA SER A 171 33.37 6.09 13.79
C SER A 171 33.42 7.54 14.31
N GLN A 172 34.57 8.00 14.79
CA GLN A 172 34.74 9.38 15.28
C GLN A 172 34.63 10.44 14.17
N THR A 173 34.95 10.08 12.91
CA THR A 173 34.76 11.00 11.77
C THR A 173 33.29 11.20 11.39
N GLY A 174 32.36 10.43 11.96
CA GLY A 174 30.94 10.44 11.57
C GLY A 174 30.65 9.72 10.25
N PHE A 175 31.62 8.99 9.68
CA PHE A 175 31.43 8.21 8.46
C PHE A 175 30.50 7.00 8.67
N ILE A 176 30.49 6.45 9.89
CA ILE A 176 29.60 5.35 10.29
C ILE A 176 28.49 5.94 11.15
N ASP A 177 27.26 5.84 10.64
CA ASP A 177 26.06 6.36 11.29
C ASP A 177 25.24 5.18 11.81
N GLY A 178 25.13 5.04 13.14
CA GLY A 178 24.50 3.87 13.75
C GLY A 178 24.99 3.51 15.16
N GLU A 179 24.19 2.74 15.90
CA GLU A 179 24.63 2.14 17.17
C GLU A 179 25.54 0.94 16.87
N MET A 180 26.76 0.95 17.43
CA MET A 180 27.69 -0.16 17.29
C MET A 180 27.37 -1.26 18.31
N LEU A 181 27.02 -2.45 17.82
CA LEU A 181 26.66 -3.58 18.66
C LEU A 181 27.75 -4.66 18.59
N VAL A 182 28.28 -5.02 19.76
CA VAL A 182 29.26 -6.10 19.91
C VAL A 182 28.57 -7.30 20.56
N PRO A 183 28.38 -8.41 19.84
CA PRO A 183 27.83 -9.63 20.41
C PRO A 183 28.71 -10.20 21.52
N ARG A 184 28.10 -10.86 22.51
CA ARG A 184 28.84 -11.48 23.63
C ARG A 184 29.89 -12.50 23.18
N PHE A 185 29.62 -13.26 22.10
CA PHE A 185 30.57 -14.26 21.60
C PHE A 185 31.85 -13.61 21.02
N VAL A 186 31.73 -12.43 20.40
CA VAL A 186 32.88 -11.66 19.89
C VAL A 186 33.76 -11.18 21.05
N LEU A 187 33.12 -10.70 22.12
CA LEU A 187 33.79 -10.31 23.36
C LEU A 187 34.57 -11.49 23.99
N ASN A 188 33.93 -12.66 24.06
CA ASN A 188 34.56 -13.88 24.57
C ASN A 188 35.74 -14.33 23.69
N GLU A 189 35.63 -14.21 22.36
CA GLU A 189 36.71 -14.56 21.44
C GLU A 189 37.92 -13.63 21.60
N ILE A 190 37.70 -12.31 21.71
CA ILE A 190 38.77 -11.34 21.95
C ILE A 190 39.46 -11.61 23.30
N GLN A 191 38.70 -11.91 24.36
CA GLN A 191 39.25 -12.29 25.66
C GLN A 191 40.10 -13.56 25.56
N HIS A 192 39.62 -14.58 24.85
CA HIS A 192 40.39 -15.80 24.63
C HIS A 192 41.69 -15.56 23.86
N ILE A 193 41.68 -14.66 22.87
CA ILE A 193 42.89 -14.24 22.14
C ILE A 193 43.84 -13.46 23.07
N ALA A 194 43.31 -12.62 23.96
CA ALA A 194 44.07 -11.86 24.95
C ALA A 194 44.71 -12.75 26.04
N ASP A 195 44.21 -13.97 26.25
CA ASP A 195 44.76 -14.95 27.19
C ASP A 195 45.65 -16.02 26.52
N SER A 196 45.95 -15.86 25.23
CA SER A 196 46.79 -16.79 24.48
C SER A 196 48.24 -16.84 25.02
N SER A 197 48.86 -18.02 24.97
CA SER A 197 50.29 -18.23 25.27
C SER A 197 51.22 -17.60 24.24
N ASP A 198 50.72 -17.36 23.02
CA ASP A 198 51.44 -16.63 21.97
C ASP A 198 51.40 -15.13 22.25
N THR A 199 52.60 -14.55 22.44
CA THR A 199 52.78 -13.13 22.76
C THR A 199 52.19 -12.20 21.70
N LEU A 200 52.26 -12.56 20.41
CA LEU A 200 51.73 -11.75 19.31
C LEU A 200 50.20 -11.79 19.26
N ARG A 201 49.58 -12.93 19.59
CA ARG A 201 48.11 -13.04 19.66
C ARG A 201 47.58 -12.32 20.89
N ARG A 202 48.22 -12.51 22.04
CA ARG A 202 47.91 -11.81 23.29
C ARG A 202 47.93 -10.29 23.14
N ASN A 203 48.98 -9.74 22.53
CA ASN A 203 49.09 -8.29 22.31
C ASN A 203 47.98 -7.76 21.40
N ARG A 204 47.59 -8.52 20.37
CA ARG A 204 46.46 -8.16 19.49
C ARG A 204 45.11 -8.21 20.21
N GLY A 205 44.87 -9.23 21.02
CA GLY A 205 43.64 -9.34 21.83
C GLY A 205 43.50 -8.21 22.85
N ARG A 206 44.59 -7.86 23.55
CA ARG A 206 44.61 -6.72 24.49
C ARG A 206 44.31 -5.39 23.79
N ARG A 207 44.91 -5.16 22.62
CA ARG A 207 44.63 -3.97 21.81
C ARG A 207 43.16 -3.88 21.38
N GLY A 208 42.55 -5.00 21.02
CA GLY A 208 41.11 -5.06 20.71
C GLY A 208 40.22 -4.72 21.92
N LEU A 209 40.58 -5.20 23.12
CA LEU A 209 39.87 -4.84 24.36
C LEU A 209 40.03 -3.35 24.71
N GLU A 210 41.22 -2.79 24.54
CA GLU A 210 41.47 -1.35 24.76
C GLU A 210 40.64 -0.49 23.80
N MET A 211 40.48 -0.91 22.55
CA MET A 211 39.65 -0.21 21.57
C MET A 211 38.17 -0.18 21.95
N LEU A 212 37.64 -1.24 22.57
CA LEU A 212 36.25 -1.29 23.04
C LEU A 212 35.95 -0.37 24.23
N HIS A 213 36.98 0.06 24.97
CA HIS A 213 36.84 1.00 26.09
C HIS A 213 36.89 2.48 25.68
N ARG A 214 37.12 2.76 24.40
CA ARG A 214 37.23 4.11 23.85
C ARG A 214 35.92 4.57 23.26
#